data_AF-A0A2K0XMK5-F1
#
_entry.id   AF-A0A2K0XMK5-F1
#
_cell.length_a   1.000
_cell.length_b   1.000
_cell.length_c   1.000
_cell.angle_alpha   90.00
_cell.angle_beta   90.00
_cell.angle_gamma   90.00
#
_symmetry.space_group_name_H-M   'P 1'
#
loop_
_entity.id
_entity.type
_entity.pdbx_description
1 polymer ?
#
loop_
_entity_poly.entity_id
_entity_poly.type
_entity_poly.pdbx_seq_one_letter_code
_entity_poly.pdbx_strand_id
1 'polypeptide(L)'
;MRKFLFITAGLLYLSLSAFAQHPTYDDQKEKQWKSMENGPWDFAPAWYYYLLHKKYSGGEAYWQWRFLKSGWRVRFKESKSSVKRIMPTRITAEETQRQKMKETEHERAKIEELYKEEVARAADRNVDLVYSAFKADFERMQKSISDGLLFCMQRSSGKLKFQVDELTRQNEMICQDIAYIHRTGVGYELENAKRQKAYQQYKKQMEEIVSRVAHLVGMAQNYYKR
;
A
#
# COMPACT_ATOMS: atom_id res chain seq x y z
N MET A 1 12.35 -61.80 -2.79
CA MET A 1 12.15 -60.99 -4.02
C MET A 1 10.89 -61.39 -4.81
N ARG A 2 10.64 -62.68 -5.10
CA ARG A 2 9.43 -63.15 -5.81
C ARG A 2 8.09 -62.75 -5.15
N LYS A 3 7.96 -62.81 -3.83
CA LYS A 3 6.71 -62.47 -3.12
C LYS A 3 6.32 -60.99 -3.23
N PHE A 4 7.30 -60.09 -3.30
CA PHE A 4 7.04 -58.66 -3.47
C PHE A 4 6.61 -58.32 -4.90
N LEU A 5 7.14 -59.04 -5.91
CA LEU A 5 6.74 -58.89 -7.32
C LEU A 5 5.29 -59.29 -7.59
N PHE A 6 4.77 -60.30 -6.87
CA PHE A 6 3.36 -60.69 -7.01
C PHE A 6 2.39 -59.65 -6.38
N ILE A 7 2.80 -59.00 -5.30
CA ILE A 7 2.00 -57.96 -4.63
C ILE A 7 1.98 -56.68 -5.49
N THR A 8 3.11 -56.29 -6.08
CA THR A 8 3.16 -55.13 -6.97
C THR A 8 2.43 -55.36 -8.29
N ALA A 9 2.48 -56.58 -8.85
CA ALA A 9 1.68 -56.94 -10.03
C ALA A 9 0.17 -56.96 -9.75
N GLY A 10 -0.25 -57.40 -8.56
CA GLY A 10 -1.65 -57.38 -8.13
C GLY A 10 -2.20 -55.96 -7.94
N LEU A 11 -1.39 -55.04 -7.39
CA LEU A 11 -1.76 -53.63 -7.24
C LEU A 11 -1.88 -52.88 -8.57
N LEU A 12 -1.06 -53.23 -9.57
CA LEU A 12 -1.14 -52.68 -10.93
C LEU A 12 -2.38 -53.18 -11.70
N TYR A 13 -2.87 -54.40 -11.45
CA TYR A 13 -4.10 -54.93 -12.05
C TYR A 13 -5.39 -54.38 -11.41
N LEU A 14 -5.29 -53.78 -10.22
CA LEU A 14 -6.39 -53.14 -9.49
C LEU A 14 -6.47 -51.63 -9.72
N SER A 15 -5.81 -51.10 -10.76
CA SER A 15 -6.05 -49.74 -11.23
C SER A 15 -7.46 -49.63 -11.80
N LEU A 16 -8.43 -49.35 -10.93
CA LEU A 16 -9.78 -48.97 -11.33
C LEU A 16 -9.69 -47.76 -12.26
N SER A 17 -10.19 -47.92 -13.48
CA SER A 17 -10.35 -46.83 -14.44
C SER A 17 -11.23 -45.75 -13.81
N ALA A 18 -10.62 -44.72 -13.24
CA ALA A 18 -11.34 -43.55 -12.77
C ALA A 18 -11.78 -42.76 -14.01
N PHE A 19 -13.06 -42.78 -14.32
CA PHE A 19 -13.61 -41.85 -15.29
C PHE A 19 -13.47 -40.43 -14.74
N ALA A 20 -12.76 -39.57 -15.46
CA ALA A 20 -12.74 -38.15 -15.15
C ALA A 20 -14.18 -37.61 -15.20
N GLN A 21 -14.58 -36.83 -14.19
CA GLN A 21 -15.87 -36.17 -14.19
C GLN A 21 -15.89 -35.16 -15.34
N HIS A 22 -16.71 -35.41 -16.34
CA HIS A 22 -16.96 -34.47 -17.43
C HIS A 22 -18.28 -33.74 -17.13
N PRO A 23 -18.37 -32.42 -17.38
CA PRO A 23 -19.62 -31.69 -17.22
C PRO A 23 -20.68 -32.26 -18.18
N THR A 24 -21.68 -32.94 -17.64
CA THR A 24 -22.86 -33.39 -18.39
C THR A 24 -23.98 -32.40 -18.21
N TYR A 25 -24.50 -31.87 -19.31
CA TYR A 25 -25.68 -31.02 -19.30
C TYR A 25 -26.93 -31.84 -18.99
N ASP A 26 -27.70 -31.41 -17.98
CA ASP A 26 -28.98 -31.99 -17.59
C ASP A 26 -30.05 -30.89 -17.70
N ASP A 27 -31.01 -31.10 -18.60
CA ASP A 27 -32.04 -30.11 -18.92
C ASP A 27 -33.01 -29.88 -17.74
N GLN A 28 -33.25 -30.90 -16.92
CA GLN A 28 -34.12 -30.80 -15.75
C GLN A 28 -33.45 -30.06 -14.61
N LYS A 29 -32.14 -30.24 -14.43
CA LYS A 29 -31.34 -29.45 -13.49
C LYS A 29 -31.26 -27.99 -13.90
N GLU A 30 -31.09 -27.72 -15.19
CA GLU A 30 -31.12 -26.35 -15.69
C GLU A 30 -32.49 -25.69 -15.45
N LYS A 31 -33.61 -26.38 -15.75
CA LYS A 31 -34.97 -25.91 -15.45
C LYS A 31 -35.18 -25.66 -13.95
N GLN A 32 -34.65 -26.54 -13.10
CA GLN A 32 -34.69 -26.36 -11.65
C GLN A 32 -33.96 -25.07 -11.24
N TRP A 33 -32.74 -24.83 -11.73
CA TRP A 33 -31.99 -23.60 -11.42
C TRP A 33 -32.66 -22.35 -11.98
N LYS A 34 -33.12 -22.40 -13.24
CA LYS A 34 -33.88 -21.30 -13.86
C LYS A 34 -35.12 -20.93 -13.05
N SER A 35 -35.85 -21.92 -12.53
CA SER A 35 -37.02 -21.69 -11.67
C SER A 35 -36.67 -20.96 -10.36
N MET A 36 -35.49 -21.22 -9.79
CA MET A 36 -35.00 -20.54 -8.60
C MET A 36 -34.56 -19.09 -8.87
N GLU A 37 -34.34 -18.74 -10.14
CA GLU A 37 -34.00 -17.37 -10.56
C GLU A 37 -35.24 -16.61 -10.98
N ASN A 38 -35.67 -16.74 -12.25
CA ASN A 38 -36.80 -16.01 -12.83
C ASN A 38 -37.68 -16.86 -13.77
N GLY A 39 -37.32 -18.11 -14.00
CA GLY A 39 -37.99 -19.02 -14.93
C GLY A 39 -39.28 -19.66 -14.40
N PRO A 40 -40.00 -20.39 -15.25
CA PRO A 40 -41.18 -21.17 -14.84
C PRO A 40 -40.80 -22.29 -13.86
N TRP A 41 -41.75 -22.69 -13.01
CA TRP A 41 -41.60 -23.80 -12.05
C TRP A 41 -41.97 -25.13 -12.73
N ASP A 42 -41.15 -25.58 -13.68
CA ASP A 42 -41.48 -26.64 -14.64
C ASP A 42 -40.41 -27.74 -14.80
N PHE A 43 -39.82 -28.19 -13.69
CA PHE A 43 -38.84 -29.29 -13.68
C PHE A 43 -39.46 -30.66 -13.37
N ALA A 44 -38.82 -31.73 -13.85
CA ALA A 44 -39.23 -33.12 -13.65
C ALA A 44 -38.16 -33.91 -12.85
N PRO A 45 -38.48 -35.07 -12.27
CA PRO A 45 -39.80 -35.74 -12.22
C PRO A 45 -40.75 -35.12 -11.18
N ALA A 46 -41.95 -34.72 -11.62
CA ALA A 46 -42.86 -33.96 -10.75
C ALA A 46 -43.39 -34.74 -9.53
N TRP A 47 -43.65 -36.04 -9.70
CA TRP A 47 -44.11 -36.91 -8.62
C TRP A 47 -43.06 -37.15 -7.53
N TYR A 48 -41.78 -37.24 -7.90
CA TYR A 48 -40.68 -37.36 -6.94
C TYR A 48 -40.66 -36.16 -5.98
N TYR A 49 -40.77 -34.95 -6.52
CA TYR A 49 -40.82 -33.72 -5.72
C TYR A 49 -42.11 -33.58 -4.92
N TYR A 50 -43.25 -34.07 -5.42
CA TYR A 50 -44.51 -34.08 -4.67
C TYR A 50 -44.49 -35.02 -3.46
N LEU A 51 -43.87 -36.20 -3.60
CA LEU A 51 -43.86 -37.22 -2.55
C LEU A 51 -42.79 -36.96 -1.49
N LEU A 52 -41.57 -36.58 -1.92
CA LEU A 52 -40.41 -36.50 -1.01
C LEU A 52 -40.02 -35.06 -0.65
N HIS A 53 -40.30 -34.08 -1.52
CA HIS A 53 -39.81 -32.70 -1.40
C HIS A 53 -40.92 -31.65 -1.55
N LYS A 54 -42.11 -31.97 -1.05
CA LYS A 54 -43.33 -31.16 -1.25
C LYS A 54 -43.19 -29.74 -0.73
N LYS A 55 -42.57 -29.57 0.45
CA LYS A 55 -42.32 -28.26 1.06
C LYS A 55 -41.31 -27.44 0.26
N TYR A 56 -40.29 -28.09 -0.28
CA TYR A 56 -39.26 -27.44 -1.10
C TYR A 56 -39.84 -26.99 -2.46
N SER A 57 -40.60 -27.85 -3.14
CA SER A 57 -41.07 -27.62 -4.51
C SER A 57 -42.43 -26.92 -4.63
N GLY A 58 -43.24 -26.92 -3.56
CA GLY A 58 -44.62 -26.42 -3.61
C GLY A 58 -45.55 -27.30 -4.46
N GLY A 59 -45.26 -28.59 -4.59
CA GLY A 59 -46.00 -29.53 -5.42
C GLY A 59 -47.44 -29.74 -4.97
N GLU A 60 -48.39 -29.64 -5.90
CA GLU A 60 -49.81 -29.91 -5.71
C GLU A 60 -50.32 -30.87 -6.79
N ALA A 61 -50.92 -31.99 -6.35
CA ALA A 61 -51.61 -32.90 -7.24
C ALA A 61 -52.98 -32.33 -7.60
N TYR A 62 -53.34 -32.38 -8.88
CA TYR A 62 -54.64 -31.99 -9.39
C TYR A 62 -55.11 -32.97 -10.45
N TRP A 63 -56.42 -33.12 -10.58
CA TRP A 63 -57.00 -33.90 -11.65
C TRP A 63 -57.02 -33.08 -12.93
N GLN A 64 -56.40 -33.58 -14.00
CA GLN A 64 -56.49 -32.98 -15.32
C GLN A 64 -57.45 -33.80 -16.19
N TRP A 65 -58.57 -33.19 -16.59
CA TRP A 65 -59.52 -33.83 -17.48
C TRP A 65 -59.05 -33.73 -18.94
N ARG A 66 -58.85 -34.88 -19.60
CA ARG A 66 -58.47 -34.98 -21.03
C ARG A 66 -59.12 -36.19 -21.69
N PHE A 67 -60.44 -36.37 -21.54
CA PHE A 67 -61.19 -37.51 -22.05
C PHE A 67 -60.49 -38.85 -21.68
N LEU A 68 -60.02 -39.63 -22.67
CA LEU A 68 -59.30 -40.90 -22.46
C LEU A 68 -57.91 -40.79 -21.81
N LYS A 69 -57.35 -39.58 -21.69
CA LYS A 69 -56.04 -39.30 -21.04
C LYS A 69 -56.18 -38.50 -19.75
N SER A 70 -57.37 -38.56 -19.12
CA SER A 70 -57.59 -37.93 -17.82
C SER A 70 -56.74 -38.61 -16.73
N GLY A 71 -56.23 -37.83 -15.78
CA GLY A 71 -55.37 -38.38 -14.74
C GLY A 71 -54.84 -37.33 -13.76
N TRP A 72 -54.28 -37.83 -12.67
CA TRP A 72 -53.60 -37.00 -11.68
C TRP A 72 -52.28 -36.47 -12.25
N ARG A 73 -52.06 -35.17 -12.11
CA ARG A 73 -50.80 -34.51 -12.43
C ARG A 73 -50.34 -33.65 -11.28
N VAL A 74 -49.04 -33.45 -11.19
CA VAL A 74 -48.44 -32.53 -10.22
C VAL A 74 -48.11 -31.24 -10.95
N ARG A 75 -48.50 -30.11 -10.35
CA ARG A 75 -47.98 -28.78 -10.71
C ARG A 75 -47.27 -28.19 -9.50
N PHE A 76 -46.31 -27.32 -9.74
CA PHE A 76 -45.63 -26.59 -8.68
C PHE A 76 -46.23 -25.21 -8.52
N LYS A 77 -46.42 -24.79 -7.26
CA LYS A 77 -46.84 -23.44 -6.90
C LYS A 77 -45.79 -22.83 -5.99
N GLU A 78 -45.13 -21.77 -6.47
CA GLU A 78 -44.11 -21.03 -5.71
C GLU A 78 -44.63 -20.57 -4.34
N SER A 79 -45.89 -20.12 -4.24
CA SER A 79 -46.49 -19.69 -2.96
C SER A 79 -46.58 -20.81 -1.91
N LYS A 80 -46.57 -22.08 -2.32
CA LYS A 80 -46.55 -23.25 -1.44
C LYS A 80 -45.13 -23.78 -1.19
N SER A 81 -44.13 -23.24 -1.90
CA SER A 81 -42.73 -23.60 -1.74
C SER A 81 -42.09 -22.81 -0.60
N SER A 82 -41.24 -23.45 0.19
CA SER A 82 -40.40 -22.78 1.18
C SER A 82 -39.21 -22.09 0.52
N VAL A 83 -38.74 -22.62 -0.60
CA VAL A 83 -37.60 -22.12 -1.37
C VAL A 83 -38.14 -21.21 -2.47
N LYS A 84 -38.35 -19.95 -2.12
CA LYS A 84 -38.73 -18.86 -3.03
C LYS A 84 -37.60 -18.54 -4.01
N ARG A 85 -37.86 -17.68 -5.00
CA ARG A 85 -36.81 -17.17 -5.91
C ARG A 85 -35.69 -16.45 -5.17
N ILE A 86 -34.47 -16.67 -5.64
CA ILE A 86 -33.24 -16.05 -5.12
C ILE A 86 -32.98 -14.70 -5.79
N MET A 87 -33.49 -14.49 -7.02
CA MET A 87 -33.20 -13.27 -7.80
C MET A 87 -33.56 -11.96 -7.06
N PRO A 88 -34.74 -11.82 -6.41
CA PRO A 88 -35.05 -10.59 -5.68
C PRO A 88 -34.01 -10.28 -4.60
N THR A 89 -33.57 -11.29 -3.84
CA THR A 89 -32.53 -11.14 -2.81
C THR A 89 -31.19 -10.74 -3.42
N ARG A 90 -30.80 -11.33 -4.56
CA ARG A 90 -29.56 -10.94 -5.27
C ARG A 90 -29.61 -9.49 -5.75
N ILE A 91 -30.71 -9.06 -6.37
CA ILE A 91 -30.89 -7.69 -6.83
C ILE A 91 -30.77 -6.71 -5.64
N THR A 92 -31.48 -6.98 -4.54
CA THR A 92 -31.40 -6.11 -3.35
C THR A 92 -30.00 -6.07 -2.73
N ALA A 93 -29.29 -7.19 -2.71
CA ALA A 93 -27.92 -7.26 -2.21
C ALA A 93 -26.95 -6.50 -3.13
N GLU A 94 -27.12 -6.62 -4.45
CA GLU A 94 -26.33 -5.91 -5.44
C GLU A 94 -26.57 -4.39 -5.35
N GLU A 95 -27.82 -3.95 -5.25
CA GLU A 95 -28.16 -2.54 -5.06
C GLU A 95 -27.60 -1.98 -3.76
N THR A 96 -27.71 -2.73 -2.65
CA THR A 96 -27.12 -2.36 -1.37
C THR A 96 -25.59 -2.23 -1.47
N GLN A 97 -24.93 -3.18 -2.17
CA GLN A 97 -23.50 -3.12 -2.39
C GLN A 97 -23.11 -1.91 -3.23
N ARG A 98 -23.87 -1.60 -4.28
CA ARG A 98 -23.66 -0.41 -5.11
C ARG A 98 -23.82 0.89 -4.30
N GLN A 99 -24.78 0.96 -3.38
CA GLN A 99 -24.93 2.11 -2.49
C GLN A 99 -23.72 2.27 -1.56
N LYS A 100 -23.28 1.19 -0.90
CA LYS A 100 -22.06 1.20 -0.06
C LYS A 100 -20.81 1.62 -0.83
N MET A 101 -20.67 1.13 -2.07
CA MET A 101 -19.57 1.52 -2.94
C MET A 101 -19.60 3.01 -3.27
N LYS A 102 -20.77 3.56 -3.62
CA LYS A 102 -20.94 5.01 -3.89
C LYS A 102 -20.61 5.87 -2.67
N GLU A 103 -21.06 5.47 -1.48
CA GLU A 103 -20.73 6.15 -0.22
C GLU A 103 -19.21 6.11 0.03
N THR A 104 -18.60 4.94 -0.14
CA THR A 104 -17.15 4.76 0.01
C THR A 104 -16.35 5.58 -1.00
N GLU A 105 -16.80 5.65 -2.26
CA GLU A 105 -16.17 6.47 -3.30
C GLU A 105 -16.24 7.97 -2.97
N HIS A 106 -17.37 8.44 -2.46
CA HIS A 106 -17.54 9.82 -2.02
C HIS A 106 -16.65 10.15 -0.81
N GLU A 107 -16.52 9.24 0.16
CA GLU A 107 -15.58 9.40 1.28
C GLU A 107 -14.13 9.39 0.81
N ARG A 108 -13.78 8.49 -0.12
CA ARG A 108 -12.44 8.43 -0.73
C ARG A 108 -12.09 9.74 -1.43
N ALA A 109 -13.01 10.33 -2.18
CA ALA A 109 -12.77 11.61 -2.85
C ALA A 109 -12.38 12.72 -1.86
N LYS A 110 -13.02 12.77 -0.69
CA LYS A 110 -12.68 13.74 0.38
C LYS A 110 -11.32 13.47 1.01
N ILE A 111 -10.98 12.20 1.22
CA ILE A 111 -9.71 11.80 1.84
C ILE A 111 -8.54 11.91 0.85
N GLU A 112 -8.79 11.76 -0.44
CA GLU A 112 -7.78 11.73 -1.49
C GLU A 112 -6.99 13.05 -1.55
N GLU A 113 -7.66 14.19 -1.40
CA GLU A 113 -6.99 15.50 -1.38
C GLU A 113 -6.05 15.61 -0.17
N LEU A 114 -6.54 15.28 1.02
CA LEU A 114 -5.73 15.25 2.25
C LEU A 114 -4.56 14.29 2.12
N TYR A 115 -4.79 13.11 1.54
CA TYR A 115 -3.75 12.12 1.31
C TYR A 115 -2.67 12.63 0.35
N LYS A 116 -3.05 13.26 -0.76
CA LYS A 116 -2.11 13.86 -1.71
C LYS A 116 -1.26 14.95 -1.04
N GLU A 117 -1.87 15.78 -0.21
CA GLU A 117 -1.14 16.79 0.57
C GLU A 117 -0.15 16.16 1.56
N GLU A 118 -0.56 15.15 2.33
CA GLU A 118 0.33 14.49 3.28
C GLU A 118 1.50 13.77 2.58
N VAL A 119 1.24 13.16 1.43
CA VAL A 119 2.30 12.55 0.59
C VAL A 119 3.28 13.62 0.10
N ALA A 120 2.78 14.77 -0.37
CA ALA A 120 3.63 15.87 -0.81
C ALA A 120 4.47 16.45 0.34
N ARG A 121 3.87 16.66 1.53
CA ARG A 121 4.60 17.14 2.71
C ARG A 121 5.63 16.12 3.19
N ALA A 122 5.30 14.82 3.17
CA ALA A 122 6.25 13.77 3.51
C ALA A 122 7.44 13.73 2.54
N ALA A 123 7.17 13.87 1.23
CA ALA A 123 8.22 13.96 0.21
C ALA A 123 9.14 15.17 0.44
N ASP A 124 8.58 16.35 0.78
CA ASP A 124 9.35 17.54 1.09
C ASP A 124 10.27 17.35 2.31
N ARG A 125 9.79 16.71 3.39
CA ARG A 125 10.60 16.48 4.60
C ARG A 125 11.72 15.47 4.42
N ASN A 126 11.53 14.51 3.52
CA ASN A 126 12.44 13.38 3.34
C ASN A 126 13.69 13.73 2.52
N VAL A 127 13.65 14.78 1.71
CA VAL A 127 14.75 15.15 0.81
C VAL A 127 15.19 16.58 1.08
N ASP A 128 16.51 16.77 1.22
CA ASP A 128 17.10 18.10 1.31
C ASP A 128 17.37 18.65 -0.09
N LEU A 129 16.44 19.47 -0.58
CA LEU A 129 16.55 20.12 -1.89
C LEU A 129 17.40 21.39 -1.83
N VAL A 130 17.55 21.97 -0.63
CA VAL A 130 18.08 23.33 -0.46
C VAL A 130 19.59 23.33 -0.28
N TYR A 131 20.18 22.28 0.32
CA TYR A 131 21.62 22.22 0.60
C TYR A 131 22.50 22.47 -0.64
N SER A 132 22.06 22.01 -1.81
CA SER A 132 22.75 22.22 -3.08
C SER A 132 23.08 23.69 -3.36
N ALA A 133 22.19 24.62 -2.99
CA ALA A 133 22.38 26.05 -3.19
C ALA A 133 23.40 26.67 -2.23
N PHE A 134 23.63 26.06 -1.06
CA PHE A 134 24.54 26.58 -0.02
C PHE A 134 25.89 25.86 0.01
N LYS A 135 25.97 24.65 -0.55
CA LYS A 135 27.16 23.80 -0.53
C LYS A 135 28.43 24.53 -0.96
N ALA A 136 28.40 25.20 -2.11
CA ALA A 136 29.56 25.90 -2.64
C ALA A 136 30.03 27.05 -1.73
N ASP A 137 29.09 27.77 -1.11
CA ASP A 137 29.42 28.84 -0.16
C ASP A 137 30.06 28.27 1.11
N PHE A 138 29.50 27.19 1.67
CA PHE A 138 30.08 26.51 2.83
C PHE A 138 31.47 25.96 2.55
N GLU A 139 31.67 25.28 1.41
CA GLU A 139 32.98 24.77 1.02
C GLU A 139 34.01 25.89 0.84
N ARG A 140 33.62 27.00 0.21
CA ARG A 140 34.48 28.18 0.03
C ARG A 140 34.89 28.79 1.38
N MET A 141 33.93 29.00 2.28
CA MET A 141 34.20 29.58 3.60
C MET A 141 35.05 28.64 4.45
N GLN A 142 34.74 27.34 4.45
CA GLN A 142 35.51 26.32 5.17
C GLN A 142 36.97 26.29 4.74
N LYS A 143 37.21 26.39 3.42
CA LYS A 143 38.55 26.47 2.88
C LYS A 143 39.27 27.74 3.35
N SER A 144 38.61 28.90 3.24
CA SER A 144 39.17 30.18 3.70
C SER A 144 39.54 30.17 5.18
N ILE A 145 38.66 29.60 6.03
CA ILE A 145 38.90 29.44 7.47
C ILE A 145 40.12 28.55 7.71
N SER A 146 40.16 27.39 7.07
CA SER A 146 41.25 26.41 7.27
C SER A 146 42.60 26.97 6.83
N ASP A 147 42.66 27.58 5.63
CA ASP A 147 43.87 28.19 5.08
C ASP A 147 44.35 29.37 5.95
N GLY A 148 43.42 30.22 6.41
CA GLY A 148 43.73 31.36 7.27
C GLY A 148 44.23 30.96 8.66
N LEU A 149 43.60 29.98 9.30
CA LEU A 149 44.04 29.47 10.59
C LEU A 149 45.40 28.77 10.51
N LEU A 150 45.63 27.98 9.46
CA LEU A 150 46.92 27.34 9.20
C LEU A 150 48.03 28.39 8.98
N PHE A 151 47.74 29.43 8.21
CA PHE A 151 48.66 30.56 8.04
C PHE A 151 49.00 31.23 9.39
N CYS A 152 48.00 31.51 10.24
CA CYS A 152 48.21 32.10 11.56
C CYS A 152 49.11 31.23 12.45
N MET A 153 48.93 29.91 12.44
CA MET A 153 49.76 28.97 13.19
C MET A 153 51.21 28.97 12.72
N GLN A 154 51.42 28.86 11.41
CA GLN A 154 52.75 28.85 10.81
C GLN A 154 53.49 30.18 11.03
N ARG A 155 52.79 31.30 10.86
CA ARG A 155 53.38 32.64 10.96
C ARG A 155 53.74 33.01 12.39
N SER A 156 52.90 32.65 13.36
CA SER A 156 53.10 32.97 14.77
C SER A 156 54.01 31.98 15.51
N SER A 157 54.51 30.93 14.84
CA SER A 157 55.24 29.81 15.48
C SER A 157 54.48 29.23 16.69
N GLY A 158 53.14 29.13 16.58
CA GLY A 158 52.27 28.61 17.63
C GLY A 158 51.88 29.59 18.73
N LYS A 159 52.33 30.86 18.70
CA LYS A 159 51.96 31.86 19.73
C LYS A 159 50.47 32.23 19.71
N LEU A 160 49.79 32.08 18.57
CA LEU A 160 48.34 32.30 18.43
C LEU A 160 47.50 31.02 18.60
N LYS A 161 48.08 29.95 19.16
CA LYS A 161 47.41 28.65 19.27
C LYS A 161 46.05 28.72 19.96
N PHE A 162 45.93 29.50 21.03
CA PHE A 162 44.67 29.61 21.76
C PHE A 162 43.53 30.16 20.89
N GLN A 163 43.77 31.27 20.18
CA GLN A 163 42.77 31.88 19.29
C GLN A 163 42.44 30.96 18.12
N VAL A 164 43.43 30.25 17.58
CA VAL A 164 43.22 29.29 16.50
C VAL A 164 42.37 28.11 16.97
N ASP A 165 42.69 27.52 18.12
CA ASP A 165 41.93 26.39 18.67
C ASP A 165 40.47 26.78 18.97
N GLU A 166 40.24 28.00 19.45
CA GLU A 166 38.88 28.49 19.72
C GLU A 166 38.06 28.69 18.43
N LEU A 167 38.63 29.36 17.43
CA LEU A 167 37.96 29.54 16.13
C LEU A 167 37.75 28.20 15.41
N THR A 168 38.69 27.26 15.56
CA THR A 168 38.56 25.90 15.02
C THR A 168 37.36 25.19 15.65
N ARG A 169 37.24 25.21 16.99
CA ARG A 169 36.12 24.59 17.69
C ARG A 169 34.77 25.21 17.30
N GLN A 170 34.72 26.53 17.18
CA GLN A 170 33.49 27.21 16.76
C GLN A 170 33.09 26.81 15.34
N ASN A 171 34.07 26.69 14.43
CA ASN A 171 33.82 26.25 13.07
C ASN A 171 33.37 24.78 13.01
N GLU A 172 34.00 23.90 13.79
CA GLU A 172 33.60 22.49 13.90
C GLU A 172 32.15 22.32 14.38
N MET A 173 31.72 23.10 15.37
CA MET A 173 30.34 23.10 15.84
C MET A 173 29.36 23.47 14.72
N ILE A 174 29.64 24.54 13.97
CA ILE A 174 28.80 24.94 12.84
C ILE A 174 28.78 23.86 11.74
N CYS A 175 29.93 23.24 11.43
CA CYS A 175 29.97 22.15 10.47
C CYS A 175 29.14 20.94 10.92
N GLN A 176 29.17 20.61 12.22
CA GLN A 176 28.34 19.54 12.79
C GLN A 176 26.85 19.87 12.71
N ASP A 177 26.47 21.11 13.00
CA ASP A 177 25.09 21.59 12.91
C ASP A 177 24.57 21.55 11.47
N ILE A 178 25.38 22.01 10.49
CA ILE A 178 25.05 21.92 9.07
C ILE A 178 24.88 20.45 8.66
N ALA A 179 25.79 19.57 9.09
CA ALA A 179 25.70 18.14 8.80
C ALA A 179 24.45 17.51 9.43
N TYR A 180 24.05 17.94 10.63
CA TYR A 180 22.84 17.48 11.30
C TYR A 180 21.58 17.89 10.54
N ILE A 181 21.46 19.15 10.11
CA ILE A 181 20.32 19.63 9.33
C ILE A 181 20.24 18.98 7.94
N HIS A 182 21.39 18.62 7.37
CA HIS A 182 21.46 17.93 6.08
C HIS A 182 21.10 16.44 6.16
N ARG A 183 21.10 15.83 7.35
CA ARG A 183 20.70 14.42 7.48
C ARG A 183 19.26 14.25 6.99
N THR A 184 19.07 13.20 6.23
CA THR A 184 17.77 12.74 5.73
C THR A 184 17.49 11.33 6.24
N GLY A 185 16.21 11.00 6.39
CA GLY A 185 15.76 9.70 6.87
C GLY A 185 14.85 9.79 8.09
N VAL A 186 14.45 8.62 8.59
CA VAL A 186 13.52 8.49 9.73
C VAL A 186 14.11 9.18 10.97
N GLY A 187 13.37 10.13 11.53
CA GLY A 187 13.81 10.93 12.68
C GLY A 187 14.56 12.22 12.33
N TYR A 188 14.89 12.44 11.06
CA TYR A 188 15.51 13.67 10.53
C TYR A 188 14.62 14.38 9.49
N GLU A 189 13.31 14.16 9.58
CA GLU A 189 12.31 14.80 8.73
C GLU A 189 12.23 16.30 9.02
N LEU A 190 12.59 17.11 8.03
CA LEU A 190 12.53 18.57 8.15
C LEU A 190 12.13 19.20 6.83
N GLU A 191 11.10 20.04 6.88
CA GLU A 191 10.61 20.80 5.72
C GLU A 191 11.73 21.63 5.12
N ASN A 192 11.78 21.71 3.78
CA ASN A 192 12.83 22.45 3.08
C ASN A 192 12.83 23.94 3.44
N ALA A 193 11.65 24.51 3.73
CA ALA A 193 11.54 25.90 4.21
C ALA A 193 12.28 26.14 5.53
N LYS A 194 12.29 25.16 6.45
CA LYS A 194 13.02 25.24 7.71
C LYS A 194 14.51 25.01 7.51
N ARG A 195 14.89 24.05 6.65
CA ARG A 195 16.29 23.84 6.24
C ARG A 195 16.89 25.11 5.63
N GLN A 196 16.16 25.78 4.74
CA GLN A 196 16.61 27.03 4.13
C GLN A 196 16.91 28.12 5.17
N LYS A 197 16.02 28.31 6.15
CA LYS A 197 16.23 29.27 7.24
C LYS A 197 17.47 28.91 8.07
N ALA A 198 17.64 27.64 8.41
CA ALA A 198 18.80 27.16 9.15
C ALA A 198 20.11 27.40 8.36
N TYR A 199 20.15 27.04 7.09
CA TYR A 199 21.33 27.26 6.25
C TYR A 199 21.68 28.74 6.06
N GLN A 200 20.68 29.62 5.95
CA GLN A 200 20.91 31.07 5.95
C GLN A 200 21.53 31.55 7.26
N GLN A 201 21.10 31.00 8.40
CA GLN A 201 21.67 31.34 9.71
C GLN A 201 23.11 30.83 9.84
N TYR A 202 23.38 29.57 9.50
CA TYR A 202 24.74 29.02 9.53
C TYR A 202 25.68 29.71 8.57
N LYS A 203 25.18 30.14 7.40
CA LYS A 203 25.96 30.95 6.47
C LYS A 203 26.42 32.25 7.13
N LYS A 204 25.52 32.99 7.78
CA LYS A 204 25.89 34.22 8.51
C LYS A 204 26.90 33.96 9.62
N GLN A 205 26.70 32.92 10.41
CA GLN A 205 27.64 32.56 11.48
C GLN A 205 29.02 32.18 10.94
N MET A 206 29.07 31.45 9.81
CA MET A 206 30.32 31.10 9.17
C MET A 206 31.01 32.31 8.53
N GLU A 207 30.25 33.27 7.97
CA GLU A 207 30.77 34.56 7.50
C GLU A 207 31.42 35.36 8.64
N GLU A 208 30.82 35.36 9.84
CA GLU A 208 31.42 35.97 11.04
C GLU A 208 32.75 35.29 11.43
N ILE A 209 32.84 33.96 11.36
CA ILE A 209 34.10 33.24 11.60
C ILE A 209 35.14 33.62 10.55
N VAL A 210 34.78 33.64 9.26
CA VAL A 210 35.69 34.07 8.18
C VAL A 210 36.25 35.47 8.46
N SER A 211 35.40 36.41 8.87
CA SER A 211 35.83 37.77 9.24
C SER A 211 36.82 37.76 10.41
N ARG A 212 36.52 37.01 11.48
CA ARG A 212 37.41 36.87 12.65
C ARG A 212 38.75 36.22 12.30
N VAL A 213 38.75 35.21 11.43
CA VAL A 213 39.98 34.59 10.91
C VAL A 213 40.78 35.60 10.09
N ALA A 214 40.13 36.40 9.23
CA ALA A 214 40.81 37.44 8.46
C ALA A 214 41.48 38.49 9.37
N HIS A 215 40.81 38.90 10.45
CA HIS A 215 41.41 39.76 11.47
C HIS A 215 42.63 39.11 12.14
N LEU A 216 42.54 37.82 12.50
CA LEU A 216 43.64 37.07 13.09
C LEU A 216 44.82 36.95 12.11
N VAL A 217 44.56 36.75 10.83
CA VAL A 217 45.57 36.73 9.75
C VAL A 217 46.28 38.08 9.66
N GLY A 218 45.53 39.20 9.69
CA GLY A 218 46.12 40.54 9.71
C GLY A 218 47.01 40.78 10.94
N MET A 219 46.58 40.32 12.12
CA MET A 219 47.41 40.35 13.32
C MET A 219 48.68 39.50 13.17
N ALA A 220 48.55 38.28 12.63
CA ALA A 220 49.67 37.38 12.38
C ALA A 220 50.70 38.01 11.44
N GLN A 221 50.25 38.70 10.38
CA GLN A 221 51.12 39.38 9.42
C GLN A 221 51.89 40.56 10.04
N ASN A 222 51.21 41.38 10.84
CA ASN A 222 51.76 42.63 11.35
C ASN A 222 52.67 42.43 12.56
N TYR A 223 52.28 41.57 13.50
CA TYR A 223 52.97 41.44 14.80
C TYR A 223 53.99 40.30 14.84
N TYR A 224 53.86 39.31 13.96
CA TYR A 224 54.77 38.18 13.90
C TYR A 224 55.54 38.24 12.59
N LYS A 225 56.79 38.69 12.66
CA LYS A 225 57.76 38.56 11.56
C LYS A 225 58.41 37.19 11.63
N ARG A 226 58.75 36.64 10.46
CA ARG A 226 59.57 35.42 10.38
C ARG A 226 60.95 35.74 10.90
#